data_AF-A0A8H6WBF2-F1
#
_entry.id   AF-A0A8H6WBF2-F1
#
_cell.length_a   1.000
_cell.length_b   1.000
_cell.length_c   1.000
_cell.angle_alpha   90.00
_cell.angle_beta   90.00
_cell.angle_gamma   90.00
#
_symmetry.space_group_name_H-M   'P 1'
#
loop_
_entity.id
_entity.type
_entity.pdbx_description
1 polymer ?
#
loop_
_entity_poly.entity_id
_entity_poly.type
_entity_poly.pdbx_seq_one_letter_code
_entity_poly.pdbx_strand_id
1 'polypeptide(L)'
;MPFDDIVLNDGRKIPSIAFGTGSVYKRMDVTTYVKQALDAGAEPTSLFFYTVLTDALAGFSHIDTAQGAPILIFSFPISYDHPQDTKPKVLPSQYQQPTLTRLPIGFVGAAIRDTGLARSEFYVTTKYSRSAFSVDQSINNSLSQLGLKFVDLYLIHQPSLSADITATWKELEAVQKAGLAKSIGVSNFPLNHLKQLCSDPSVTILPAVNQIQLHPYNYHRQRELIEWAQAQGIVIEAYGGLNSLTQSPGGPVDTPVAAAAARLCISPTQVLLGWLRAKGVVIVTTTSHEGRLAEYLAAGDLRPLPPADVAAIDAAGAQGYRIPRILRSTISLNGPHSKQAAYAFTLISIVLVATGLGVLMYLRLSGMRFPWDEREAGDVFSFGMATLAREEDFGVGCN
;
A
#
# COMPACT_ATOMS: atom_id res chain seq x y z
N MET A 1 -14.63 23.75 4.06
CA MET A 1 -13.39 22.98 3.83
C MET A 1 -12.65 23.58 2.66
N PRO A 2 -11.32 23.66 2.69
CA PRO A 2 -10.53 24.19 1.60
C PRO A 2 -10.19 23.16 0.50
N PHE A 3 -10.60 21.92 0.73
CA PHE A 3 -10.72 20.88 -0.29
C PHE A 3 -12.14 20.89 -0.82
N ASP A 4 -12.31 21.33 -2.07
CA ASP A 4 -13.58 21.29 -2.76
C ASP A 4 -13.96 19.86 -3.14
N ASP A 5 -15.26 19.59 -3.19
CA ASP A 5 -15.78 18.34 -3.74
C ASP A 5 -15.53 18.28 -5.25
N ILE A 6 -15.17 17.09 -5.74
CA ILE A 6 -15.06 16.77 -7.15
C ILE A 6 -16.35 16.08 -7.60
N VAL A 7 -16.91 16.52 -8.73
CA VAL A 7 -18.09 15.89 -9.33
C VAL A 7 -17.65 14.68 -10.15
N LEU A 8 -18.24 13.53 -9.85
CA LEU A 8 -18.08 12.28 -10.57
C LEU A 8 -18.94 12.26 -11.84
N ASN A 9 -18.62 11.38 -12.79
CA ASN A 9 -19.40 11.20 -14.03
C ASN A 9 -20.85 10.69 -13.82
N ASP A 10 -21.20 10.25 -12.62
CA ASP A 10 -22.56 9.90 -12.22
C ASP A 10 -23.32 11.06 -11.52
N GLY A 11 -22.72 12.26 -11.49
CA GLY A 11 -23.27 13.48 -10.89
C GLY A 11 -23.10 13.58 -9.38
N ARG A 12 -22.56 12.54 -8.71
CA ARG A 12 -22.28 12.58 -7.27
C ARG A 12 -21.00 13.34 -6.98
N LYS A 13 -20.80 13.67 -5.72
CA LYS A 13 -19.63 14.39 -5.24
C LYS A 13 -18.75 13.46 -4.42
N ILE A 14 -17.44 13.60 -4.60
CA ILE A 14 -16.41 12.97 -3.78
C ILE A 14 -15.50 14.06 -3.20
N PRO A 15 -15.06 13.96 -1.94
CA PRO A 15 -14.07 14.89 -1.42
C PRO A 15 -12.75 14.79 -2.19
N SER A 16 -12.08 15.93 -2.38
CA SER A 16 -10.77 15.95 -3.05
C SER A 16 -9.60 15.45 -2.20
N ILE A 17 -9.81 15.21 -0.90
CA ILE A 17 -8.87 14.48 -0.03
C ILE A 17 -9.63 13.44 0.78
N ALA A 18 -9.03 12.27 0.93
CA ALA A 18 -9.55 11.25 1.80
C ALA A 18 -8.44 10.45 2.51
N PHE A 19 -8.79 9.86 3.65
CA PHE A 19 -7.83 9.16 4.48
C PHE A 19 -8.17 7.69 4.63
N GLY A 20 -7.16 6.86 4.41
CA GLY A 20 -7.31 5.43 4.35
C GLY A 20 -6.68 4.68 5.51
N THR A 21 -7.09 3.42 5.67
CA THR A 21 -6.50 2.52 6.66
C THR A 21 -5.46 1.56 6.07
N GLY A 22 -5.33 1.51 4.74
CA GLY A 22 -4.25 0.88 3.98
C GLY A 22 -3.77 -0.51 4.41
N SER A 23 -2.61 -0.93 3.88
CA SER A 23 -1.88 -2.12 4.34
C SER A 23 -1.13 -1.87 5.65
N VAL A 24 -0.84 -0.61 5.98
CA VAL A 24 -0.13 -0.19 7.19
C VAL A 24 -0.89 -0.58 8.44
N TYR A 25 -2.24 -0.48 8.43
CA TYR A 25 -3.07 -0.90 9.57
C TYR A 25 -3.72 -2.27 9.40
N LYS A 26 -3.14 -3.14 8.56
CA LYS A 26 -3.60 -4.52 8.42
C LYS A 26 -3.50 -5.20 9.78
N ARG A 27 -4.66 -5.63 10.31
CA ARG A 27 -4.83 -6.32 11.62
C ARG A 27 -4.60 -5.44 12.86
N MET A 28 -4.63 -4.12 12.72
CA MET A 28 -4.64 -3.21 13.87
C MET A 28 -6.04 -2.66 14.11
N ASP A 29 -6.38 -2.40 15.36
CA ASP A 29 -7.55 -1.59 15.69
C ASP A 29 -7.28 -0.14 15.23
N VAL A 30 -8.09 0.32 14.28
CA VAL A 30 -7.98 1.65 13.69
C VAL A 30 -8.89 2.67 14.36
N THR A 31 -9.68 2.28 15.35
CA THR A 31 -10.71 3.12 15.97
C THR A 31 -10.14 4.45 16.46
N THR A 32 -8.96 4.44 17.08
CA THR A 32 -8.30 5.65 17.55
C THR A 32 -7.90 6.59 16.41
N TYR A 33 -7.38 6.05 15.30
CA TYR A 33 -6.94 6.88 14.16
C TYR A 33 -8.11 7.47 13.40
N VAL A 34 -9.21 6.72 13.34
CA VAL A 34 -10.48 7.18 12.81
C VAL A 34 -11.02 8.34 13.64
N LYS A 35 -11.05 8.20 14.96
CA LYS A 35 -11.50 9.27 15.87
C LYS A 35 -10.60 10.50 15.74
N GLN A 36 -9.28 10.31 15.74
CA GLN A 36 -8.33 11.41 15.51
C GLN A 36 -8.58 12.16 14.21
N ALA A 37 -8.85 11.46 13.11
CA ALA A 37 -9.19 12.07 11.84
C ALA A 37 -10.44 12.95 11.92
N LEU A 38 -11.48 12.47 12.59
CA LEU A 38 -12.72 13.23 12.78
C LEU A 38 -12.51 14.42 13.74
N ASP A 39 -11.78 14.22 14.83
CA ASP A 39 -11.48 15.26 15.83
C ASP A 39 -10.59 16.40 15.27
N ALA A 40 -9.68 16.07 14.34
CA ALA A 40 -8.80 17.05 13.69
C ALA A 40 -9.52 17.96 12.68
N GLY A 41 -10.85 17.86 12.57
CA GLY A 41 -11.64 18.68 11.66
C GLY A 41 -11.58 18.21 10.21
N ALA A 42 -11.23 16.93 9.96
CA ALA A 42 -11.65 16.32 8.71
C ALA A 42 -13.17 16.27 8.76
N GLU A 43 -13.85 17.15 8.00
CA GLU A 43 -15.30 17.07 7.89
C GLU A 43 -15.68 15.63 7.59
N PRO A 44 -16.75 15.09 8.19
CA PRO A 44 -17.14 13.70 8.07
C PRO A 44 -17.12 13.16 6.63
N THR A 45 -17.30 14.02 5.63
CA THR A 45 -17.22 13.68 4.20
C THR A 45 -15.88 13.09 3.79
N SER A 46 -14.80 13.30 4.56
CA SER A 46 -13.41 13.03 4.16
C SER A 46 -12.88 11.62 4.44
N LEU A 47 -13.56 10.73 5.17
CA LEU A 47 -12.95 9.46 5.56
C LEU A 47 -13.91 8.30 5.47
N PHE A 48 -13.53 7.25 4.72
CA PHE A 48 -13.07 5.94 5.21
C PHE A 48 -12.62 5.11 4.00
N PHE A 49 -11.32 4.90 3.79
CA PHE A 49 -10.88 3.83 2.88
C PHE A 49 -10.62 2.53 3.62
N TYR A 50 -11.21 1.45 3.12
CA TYR A 50 -10.77 0.09 3.41
C TYR A 50 -10.44 -0.70 2.14
N THR A 51 -9.27 -1.37 2.14
CA THR A 51 -8.91 -2.59 1.37
C THR A 51 -7.63 -3.12 2.00
N VAL A 52 -7.41 -4.39 2.33
CA VAL A 52 -7.71 -5.65 1.64
C VAL A 52 -7.71 -6.80 2.67
N LEU A 53 -8.38 -7.91 2.33
CA LEU A 53 -8.45 -9.22 3.00
C LEU A 53 -9.42 -9.34 4.18
N THR A 54 -10.71 -9.08 3.93
CA THR A 54 -11.76 -9.67 4.77
C THR A 54 -12.12 -11.09 4.33
N ASP A 55 -12.03 -11.37 3.04
CA ASP A 55 -12.82 -12.50 2.53
C ASP A 55 -12.02 -13.81 2.35
N ALA A 56 -10.70 -13.76 2.21
CA ALA A 56 -9.91 -15.00 2.16
C ALA A 56 -9.84 -15.73 3.52
N LEU A 57 -10.26 -15.08 4.60
CA LEU A 57 -10.26 -15.66 5.96
C LEU A 57 -11.65 -16.14 6.41
N ALA A 58 -12.73 -15.69 5.79
CA ALA A 58 -14.07 -16.17 6.10
C ALA A 58 -14.31 -17.64 5.66
N GLY A 59 -13.43 -18.19 4.82
CA GLY A 59 -13.43 -19.61 4.46
C GLY A 59 -12.80 -20.55 5.51
N PHE A 60 -12.29 -20.05 6.64
CA PHE A 60 -11.67 -20.88 7.69
C PHE A 60 -12.52 -21.03 8.95
N SER A 61 -13.68 -20.40 9.02
CA SER A 61 -14.64 -20.64 10.11
C SER A 61 -15.59 -21.77 9.69
N HIS A 62 -15.15 -23.01 9.93
CA HIS A 62 -15.91 -24.24 10.15
C HIS A 62 -15.25 -25.44 9.46
N ILE A 63 -14.30 -26.05 10.17
CA ILE A 63 -14.08 -27.49 10.09
C ILE A 63 -14.54 -28.02 11.45
N ASP A 64 -15.64 -28.78 11.46
CA ASP A 64 -16.04 -29.58 12.61
C ASP A 64 -14.97 -30.65 12.81
N THR A 65 -14.24 -30.59 13.94
CA THR A 65 -13.54 -31.75 14.46
C THR A 65 -14.15 -32.14 15.80
N ALA A 66 -14.99 -33.18 15.74
CA ALA A 66 -15.23 -34.01 16.89
C ALA A 66 -13.88 -34.54 17.39
N GLN A 67 -13.62 -34.31 18.68
CA GLN A 67 -12.57 -34.92 19.50
C GLN A 67 -11.10 -34.64 19.13
N GLY A 68 -10.39 -34.03 20.08
CA GLY A 68 -8.93 -34.16 20.22
C GLY A 68 -8.12 -33.19 19.34
N ALA A 69 -7.30 -32.37 19.99
CA ALA A 69 -6.41 -31.37 19.41
C ALA A 69 -5.74 -31.73 18.07
N PRO A 70 -5.63 -30.76 17.13
CA PRO A 70 -4.37 -30.64 16.37
C PRO A 70 -3.94 -29.17 16.09
N ILE A 71 -2.66 -28.85 16.31
CA ILE A 71 -1.56 -28.71 15.31
C ILE A 71 -1.67 -27.45 14.43
N LEU A 72 -0.80 -26.49 14.71
CA LEU A 72 -0.52 -25.30 13.90
C LEU A 72 0.21 -25.70 12.60
N ILE A 73 -0.48 -25.56 11.47
CA ILE A 73 0.12 -25.62 10.14
C ILE A 73 0.42 -24.18 9.70
N PHE A 74 1.70 -23.85 9.53
CA PHE A 74 2.14 -22.61 8.90
C PHE A 74 1.96 -22.71 7.37
N SER A 75 1.40 -21.65 6.76
CA SER A 75 1.50 -21.43 5.33
C SER A 75 1.78 -19.95 5.03
N PHE A 76 3.00 -19.72 4.53
CA PHE A 76 3.37 -18.68 3.55
C PHE A 76 3.61 -19.42 2.21
N PRO A 77 3.63 -18.82 0.99
CA PRO A 77 3.92 -17.43 0.60
C PRO A 77 2.92 -16.88 -0.49
N ILE A 78 3.00 -15.64 -1.02
CA ILE A 78 3.91 -15.15 -2.08
C ILE A 78 4.36 -13.70 -1.78
N SER A 79 5.66 -13.49 -1.94
CA SER A 79 6.44 -12.26 -1.76
C SER A 79 6.52 -11.44 -3.06
N TYR A 80 6.76 -10.14 -2.94
CA TYR A 80 7.74 -9.47 -3.80
C TYR A 80 8.75 -8.73 -2.89
N ASP A 81 10.02 -8.92 -3.21
CA ASP A 81 11.23 -8.54 -2.46
C ASP A 81 11.25 -7.12 -1.88
N HIS A 82 11.52 -7.03 -0.58
CA HIS A 82 12.52 -6.13 0.02
C HIS A 82 12.77 -6.54 1.49
N PRO A 83 14.03 -6.54 1.98
CA PRO A 83 14.32 -6.87 3.38
C PRO A 83 13.96 -5.67 4.26
N GLN A 84 12.79 -5.72 4.91
CA GLN A 84 12.43 -4.79 5.98
C GLN A 84 12.57 -5.51 7.31
N ASP A 85 13.70 -5.20 7.95
CA ASP A 85 14.00 -5.46 9.35
C ASP A 85 12.95 -4.77 10.22
N THR A 86 11.90 -5.50 10.61
CA THR A 86 10.91 -5.01 11.58
C THR A 86 10.94 -5.92 12.79
N LYS A 87 11.59 -5.44 13.86
CA LYS A 87 11.46 -6.04 15.19
C LYS A 87 9.97 -6.09 15.57
N PRO A 88 9.45 -7.22 16.07
CA PRO A 88 8.06 -7.30 16.51
C PRO A 88 7.82 -6.35 17.69
N LYS A 89 6.94 -5.35 17.51
CA LYS A 89 6.42 -4.54 18.61
C LYS A 89 5.45 -5.40 19.42
N VAL A 90 5.83 -5.74 20.64
CA VAL A 90 4.95 -6.41 21.61
C VAL A 90 3.83 -5.44 22.00
N LEU A 91 2.58 -5.89 21.90
CA LEU A 91 1.40 -5.10 22.27
C LEU A 91 1.33 -4.92 23.81
N PRO A 92 0.85 -3.78 24.33
CA PRO A 92 0.58 -3.58 25.75
C PRO A 92 -0.41 -4.64 26.30
N SER A 93 -0.22 -5.09 27.53
CA SER A 93 -0.95 -6.20 28.16
C SER A 93 -2.48 -6.03 28.20
N GLN A 94 -2.97 -4.79 28.15
CA GLN A 94 -4.42 -4.50 28.13
C GLN A 94 -5.13 -4.91 26.83
N TYR A 95 -4.38 -5.30 25.78
CA TYR A 95 -4.91 -5.80 24.50
C TYR A 95 -4.81 -7.31 24.33
N GLN A 96 -4.43 -8.06 25.37
CA GLN A 96 -4.33 -9.52 25.36
C GLN A 96 -5.61 -10.22 25.90
N GLN A 97 -6.79 -9.81 25.45
CA GLN A 97 -8.04 -10.54 25.76
C GLN A 97 -8.45 -11.45 24.58
N PRO A 98 -8.84 -12.71 24.85
CA PRO A 98 -9.24 -13.67 23.82
C PRO A 98 -10.70 -13.43 23.43
N THR A 99 -10.95 -12.37 22.66
CA THR A 99 -12.29 -12.11 22.13
C THR A 99 -12.21 -11.90 20.63
N LEU A 100 -12.80 -12.85 19.89
CA LEU A 100 -13.19 -12.81 18.47
C LEU A 100 -12.51 -11.68 17.69
N THR A 101 -11.40 -11.98 17.04
CA THR A 101 -10.65 -11.04 16.20
C THR A 101 -11.57 -10.44 15.14
N ARG A 102 -12.12 -9.26 15.40
CA ARG A 102 -12.81 -8.46 14.39
C ARG A 102 -11.85 -8.26 13.23
N LEU A 103 -12.35 -8.47 12.01
CA LEU A 103 -11.57 -8.15 10.82
C LEU A 103 -11.35 -6.62 10.76
N PRO A 104 -10.28 -6.14 10.09
CA PRO A 104 -9.94 -4.72 10.03
C PRO A 104 -11.10 -3.78 9.65
N ILE A 105 -12.01 -4.20 8.76
CA ILE A 105 -13.20 -3.41 8.38
C ILE A 105 -14.24 -3.29 9.52
N GLY A 106 -14.32 -4.29 10.41
CA GLY A 106 -15.20 -4.26 11.58
C GLY A 106 -14.76 -3.24 12.62
N PHE A 107 -13.47 -2.91 12.68
CA PHE A 107 -12.96 -1.79 13.50
C PHE A 107 -13.36 -0.44 12.91
N VAL A 108 -13.33 -0.29 11.58
CA VAL A 108 -13.85 0.90 10.91
C VAL A 108 -15.34 1.10 11.21
N GLY A 109 -16.15 0.04 11.08
CA GLY A 109 -17.57 0.10 11.42
C GLY A 109 -17.83 0.44 12.89
N ALA A 110 -17.03 -0.09 13.82
CA ALA A 110 -17.12 0.27 15.23
C ALA A 110 -16.78 1.74 15.47
N ALA A 111 -15.71 2.22 14.85
CA ALA A 111 -15.28 3.61 14.96
C ALA A 111 -16.32 4.59 14.41
N ILE A 112 -16.96 4.28 13.28
CA ILE A 112 -18.09 5.06 12.73
C ILE A 112 -19.26 5.10 13.71
N ARG A 113 -19.61 3.97 14.34
CA ARG A 113 -20.72 3.95 15.29
C ARG A 113 -20.42 4.74 16.56
N ASP A 114 -19.19 4.67 17.03
CA ASP A 114 -18.75 5.37 18.24
C ASP A 114 -18.78 6.90 18.11
N THR A 115 -18.73 7.43 16.88
CA THR A 115 -18.72 8.88 16.66
C THR A 115 -20.12 9.49 16.72
N GLY A 116 -21.17 8.67 16.55
CA GLY A 116 -22.55 9.14 16.51
C GLY A 116 -22.92 9.96 15.27
N LEU A 117 -22.02 10.05 14.27
CA LEU A 117 -22.26 10.79 13.03
C LEU A 117 -23.42 10.19 12.23
N ALA A 118 -24.24 11.05 11.65
CA ALA A 118 -25.28 10.64 10.72
C ALA A 118 -24.65 10.10 9.42
N ARG A 119 -25.31 9.13 8.77
CA ARG A 119 -24.80 8.50 7.54
C ARG A 119 -24.49 9.49 6.41
N SER A 120 -25.24 10.58 6.33
CA SER A 120 -25.07 11.65 5.33
C SER A 120 -23.84 12.52 5.57
N GLU A 121 -23.25 12.44 6.76
CA GLU A 121 -22.10 13.25 7.10
C GLU A 121 -20.83 12.63 6.51
N PHE A 122 -20.73 11.31 6.37
CA PHE A 122 -19.48 10.66 5.93
C PHE A 122 -19.50 9.90 4.61
N TYR A 123 -18.32 9.80 3.98
CA TYR A 123 -18.10 9.10 2.70
C TYR A 123 -17.28 7.82 2.91
N VAL A 124 -17.82 6.67 2.50
CA VAL A 124 -17.15 5.37 2.65
C VAL A 124 -16.81 4.78 1.29
N THR A 125 -15.53 4.45 1.12
CA THR A 125 -15.01 3.66 0.01
C THR A 125 -14.54 2.29 0.48
N THR A 126 -15.08 1.22 -0.10
CA THR A 126 -14.54 -0.14 0.04
C THR A 126 -14.30 -0.77 -1.32
N LYS A 127 -13.65 -1.92 -1.38
CA LYS A 127 -13.29 -2.54 -2.67
C LYS A 127 -13.52 -4.05 -2.67
N TYR A 128 -13.98 -4.55 -3.80
CA TYR A 128 -13.99 -5.96 -4.14
C TYR A 128 -12.55 -6.44 -4.32
N SER A 129 -12.17 -7.44 -3.53
CA SER A 129 -10.90 -8.15 -3.68
C SER A 129 -11.25 -9.62 -3.89
N ARG A 130 -10.88 -10.21 -5.04
CA ARG A 130 -11.20 -11.61 -5.39
C ARG A 130 -11.16 -12.49 -4.16
N SER A 131 -12.32 -13.01 -3.84
CA SER A 131 -12.55 -13.82 -2.66
C SER A 131 -13.01 -15.21 -3.11
N ALA A 132 -13.28 -16.08 -2.14
CA ALA A 132 -14.08 -17.28 -2.39
C ALA A 132 -15.56 -16.95 -2.69
N PHE A 133 -15.94 -15.68 -2.73
CA PHE A 133 -17.30 -15.20 -2.85
C PHE A 133 -17.52 -14.40 -4.12
N SER A 134 -18.78 -14.30 -4.56
CA SER A 134 -19.18 -13.40 -5.63
C SER A 134 -19.08 -11.93 -5.20
N VAL A 135 -19.16 -11.00 -6.16
CA VAL A 135 -19.18 -9.55 -5.85
C VAL A 135 -20.33 -9.21 -4.90
N ASP A 136 -21.52 -9.76 -5.12
CA ASP A 136 -22.70 -9.56 -4.28
C ASP A 136 -22.47 -10.01 -2.82
N GLN A 137 -21.90 -11.20 -2.64
CA GLN A 137 -21.57 -11.70 -1.31
C GLN A 137 -20.50 -10.83 -0.64
N SER A 138 -19.46 -10.43 -1.37
CA SER A 138 -18.39 -9.56 -0.85
C SER A 138 -18.89 -8.18 -0.41
N ILE A 139 -19.80 -7.55 -1.16
CA ILE A 139 -20.37 -6.25 -0.73
C ILE A 139 -21.28 -6.41 0.49
N ASN A 140 -22.14 -7.43 0.52
CA ASN A 140 -23.02 -7.68 1.67
C ASN A 140 -22.21 -7.98 2.95
N ASN A 141 -21.12 -8.75 2.83
CA ASN A 141 -20.18 -8.99 3.93
C ASN A 141 -19.51 -7.69 4.41
N SER A 142 -19.12 -6.82 3.47
CA SER A 142 -18.53 -5.51 3.80
C SER A 142 -19.52 -4.62 4.54
N LEU A 143 -20.76 -4.52 4.03
CA LEU A 143 -21.84 -3.73 4.62
C LEU A 143 -22.21 -4.21 6.02
N SER A 144 -22.32 -5.52 6.21
CA SER A 144 -22.58 -6.14 7.52
C SER A 144 -21.51 -5.78 8.54
N GLN A 145 -20.22 -5.90 8.18
CA GLN A 145 -19.13 -5.59 9.09
C GLN A 145 -18.98 -4.08 9.38
N LEU A 146 -19.24 -3.23 8.39
CA LEU A 146 -19.30 -1.78 8.57
C LEU A 146 -20.52 -1.37 9.41
N GLY A 147 -21.58 -2.19 9.42
CA GLY A 147 -22.87 -1.83 10.00
C GLY A 147 -23.60 -0.77 9.17
N LEU A 148 -23.44 -0.81 7.85
CA LEU A 148 -23.99 0.16 6.90
C LEU A 148 -24.97 -0.52 5.93
N LYS A 149 -25.90 0.27 5.38
CA LYS A 149 -26.82 -0.20 4.32
C LYS A 149 -26.27 0.00 2.91
N PHE A 150 -25.35 0.94 2.75
CA PHE A 150 -24.68 1.22 1.49
C PHE A 150 -23.31 1.88 1.73
N VAL A 151 -22.41 1.76 0.75
CA VAL A 151 -21.17 2.55 0.64
C VAL A 151 -21.31 3.63 -0.43
N ASP A 152 -20.51 4.69 -0.32
CA ASP A 152 -20.55 5.77 -1.30
C ASP A 152 -19.80 5.39 -2.57
N LEU A 153 -18.69 4.65 -2.43
CA LEU A 153 -17.91 4.13 -3.56
C LEU A 153 -17.50 2.68 -3.37
N TYR A 154 -17.71 1.86 -4.40
CA TYR A 154 -17.24 0.47 -4.44
C TYR A 154 -16.33 0.22 -5.63
N LEU A 155 -15.10 -0.24 -5.38
CA LEU A 155 -14.09 -0.43 -6.42
C LEU A 155 -13.75 -1.89 -6.71
N ILE A 156 -13.42 -2.25 -7.95
CA ILE A 156 -12.60 -3.45 -8.20
C ILE A 156 -11.16 -3.13 -7.80
N HIS A 157 -10.57 -3.89 -6.85
CA HIS A 157 -9.29 -3.50 -6.26
C HIS A 157 -8.08 -3.59 -7.22
N GLN A 158 -8.06 -4.55 -8.14
CA GLN A 158 -7.05 -4.66 -9.20
C GLN A 158 -7.58 -5.60 -10.31
N PRO A 159 -7.15 -5.44 -11.56
CA PRO A 159 -7.72 -6.18 -12.69
C PRO A 159 -7.50 -7.69 -12.60
N SER A 160 -6.37 -8.12 -12.02
CA SER A 160 -6.02 -9.55 -11.86
C SER A 160 -6.94 -10.33 -10.91
N LEU A 161 -7.80 -9.62 -10.16
CA LEU A 161 -8.80 -10.23 -9.29
C LEU A 161 -10.04 -10.68 -10.07
N SER A 162 -10.20 -10.22 -11.30
CA SER A 162 -11.26 -10.63 -12.22
C SER A 162 -10.73 -11.69 -13.17
N ALA A 163 -11.44 -12.83 -13.28
CA ALA A 163 -11.15 -13.78 -14.37
C ALA A 163 -11.57 -13.16 -15.72
N ASP A 164 -12.71 -12.49 -15.70
CA ASP A 164 -13.21 -11.62 -16.77
C ASP A 164 -13.58 -10.27 -16.14
N ILE A 165 -12.88 -9.22 -16.58
CA ILE A 165 -13.04 -7.85 -16.10
C ILE A 165 -14.44 -7.32 -16.42
N THR A 166 -14.94 -7.53 -17.64
CA THR A 166 -16.27 -7.07 -18.06
C THR A 166 -17.36 -7.78 -17.27
N ALA A 167 -17.24 -9.10 -17.07
CA ALA A 167 -18.21 -9.87 -16.28
C ALA A 167 -18.25 -9.38 -14.82
N THR A 168 -17.08 -9.16 -14.20
CA THR A 168 -17.01 -8.63 -12.84
C THR A 168 -17.59 -7.21 -12.77
N TRP A 169 -17.34 -6.38 -13.78
CA TRP A 169 -17.88 -5.03 -13.84
C TRP A 169 -19.41 -5.01 -13.88
N LYS A 170 -20.03 -5.91 -14.66
CA LYS A 170 -21.50 -6.05 -14.67
C LYS A 170 -22.08 -6.40 -13.31
N GLU A 171 -21.38 -7.20 -12.51
CA GLU A 171 -21.79 -7.46 -11.13
C GLU A 171 -21.71 -6.17 -10.29
N LEU A 172 -20.70 -5.31 -10.48
CA LEU A 172 -20.65 -3.99 -9.83
C LEU A 172 -21.78 -3.07 -10.29
N GLU A 173 -22.15 -3.07 -11.57
CA GLU A 173 -23.32 -2.35 -12.07
C GLU A 173 -24.61 -2.80 -11.36
N ALA A 174 -24.77 -4.11 -11.14
CA ALA A 174 -25.88 -4.66 -10.37
C ALA A 174 -25.86 -4.22 -8.90
N VAL A 175 -24.69 -4.16 -8.26
CA VAL A 175 -24.51 -3.63 -6.89
C VAL A 175 -24.94 -2.17 -6.81
N GLN A 176 -24.57 -1.34 -7.79
CA GLN A 176 -25.00 0.06 -7.84
C GLN A 176 -26.52 0.17 -8.01
N LYS A 177 -27.09 -0.60 -8.94
CA LYS A 177 -28.53 -0.63 -9.21
C LYS A 177 -29.35 -1.09 -8.00
N ALA A 178 -28.82 -2.03 -7.21
CA ALA A 178 -29.41 -2.48 -5.96
C ALA A 178 -29.31 -1.44 -4.82
N GLY A 179 -28.59 -0.33 -5.03
CA GLY A 179 -28.41 0.73 -4.04
C GLY A 179 -27.42 0.41 -2.94
N LEU A 180 -26.66 -0.69 -3.06
CA LEU A 180 -25.63 -1.13 -2.10
C LEU A 180 -24.34 -0.28 -2.22
N ALA A 181 -24.09 0.30 -3.39
CA ALA A 181 -23.08 1.32 -3.63
C ALA A 181 -23.71 2.51 -4.36
N LYS A 182 -23.30 3.75 -4.03
CA LYS A 182 -23.78 4.96 -4.74
C LYS A 182 -23.05 5.16 -6.07
N SER A 183 -21.72 5.07 -6.03
CA SER A 183 -20.83 5.11 -7.19
C SER A 183 -20.01 3.82 -7.25
N ILE A 184 -19.57 3.46 -8.45
CA ILE A 184 -18.70 2.31 -8.70
C ILE A 184 -17.47 2.73 -9.50
N GLY A 185 -16.35 2.06 -9.27
CA GLY A 185 -15.09 2.39 -9.91
C GLY A 185 -14.10 1.23 -9.90
N VAL A 186 -12.87 1.54 -10.27
CA VAL A 186 -11.77 0.58 -10.29
C VAL A 186 -10.56 1.11 -9.53
N SER A 187 -9.59 0.24 -9.29
CA SER A 187 -8.32 0.56 -8.66
C SER A 187 -7.23 -0.23 -9.37
N ASN A 188 -6.08 0.40 -9.60
CA ASN A 188 -4.92 -0.21 -10.25
C ASN A 188 -5.18 -0.72 -11.68
N PHE A 189 -6.15 -0.11 -12.38
CA PHE A 189 -6.40 -0.46 -13.79
C PHE A 189 -5.46 0.34 -14.69
N PRO A 190 -4.58 -0.32 -15.46
CA PRO A 190 -3.78 0.33 -16.48
C PRO A 190 -4.65 0.79 -17.66
N LEU A 191 -4.11 1.69 -18.48
CA LEU A 191 -4.83 2.36 -19.57
C LEU A 191 -5.49 1.37 -20.56
N ASN A 192 -4.81 0.27 -20.89
CA ASN A 192 -5.36 -0.75 -21.79
C ASN A 192 -6.59 -1.44 -21.20
N HIS A 193 -6.60 -1.77 -19.91
CA HIS A 193 -7.76 -2.36 -19.25
C HIS A 193 -8.91 -1.36 -19.11
N LEU A 194 -8.62 -0.08 -18.81
CA LEU A 194 -9.64 0.96 -18.80
C LEU A 194 -10.28 1.15 -20.17
N LYS A 195 -9.48 1.26 -21.24
CA LYS A 195 -9.97 1.38 -22.61
C LYS A 195 -10.81 0.18 -23.00
N GLN A 196 -10.34 -1.04 -22.72
CA GLN A 196 -11.10 -2.27 -22.98
C GLN A 196 -12.47 -2.23 -22.28
N LEU A 197 -12.50 -1.97 -20.98
CA LEU A 197 -13.73 -1.92 -20.20
C LEU A 197 -14.69 -0.85 -20.73
N CYS A 198 -14.21 0.38 -20.96
CA CYS A 198 -15.07 1.48 -21.40
C CYS A 198 -15.54 1.35 -22.87
N SER A 199 -14.85 0.54 -23.68
CA SER A 199 -15.23 0.27 -25.07
C SER A 199 -16.21 -0.89 -25.24
N ASP A 200 -16.43 -1.68 -24.19
CA ASP A 200 -17.29 -2.85 -24.26
C ASP A 200 -18.77 -2.41 -24.34
N PRO A 201 -19.52 -2.83 -25.38
CA PRO A 201 -20.88 -2.37 -25.61
C PRO A 201 -21.87 -2.83 -24.53
N SER A 202 -21.47 -3.77 -23.67
CA SER A 202 -22.29 -4.27 -22.59
C SER A 202 -22.08 -3.55 -21.26
N VAL A 203 -21.13 -2.62 -21.20
CA VAL A 203 -20.93 -1.70 -20.07
C VAL A 203 -21.89 -0.53 -20.23
N THR A 204 -22.70 -0.30 -19.21
CA THR A 204 -23.75 0.72 -19.20
C THR A 204 -23.42 1.90 -18.29
N ILE A 205 -22.56 1.67 -17.30
CA ILE A 205 -22.09 2.66 -16.34
C ILE A 205 -20.57 2.69 -16.42
N LEU A 206 -20.01 3.83 -16.83
CA LEU A 206 -18.56 4.03 -16.83
C LEU A 206 -18.03 4.06 -15.39
N PRO A 207 -16.79 3.58 -15.13
CA PRO A 207 -16.17 3.76 -13.83
C PRO A 207 -16.13 5.24 -13.42
N ALA A 208 -16.63 5.58 -12.24
CA ALA A 208 -16.55 6.95 -11.73
C ALA A 208 -15.13 7.33 -11.34
N VAL A 209 -14.35 6.33 -10.89
CA VAL A 209 -13.01 6.50 -10.32
C VAL A 209 -12.06 5.42 -10.83
N ASN A 210 -10.77 5.77 -11.00
CA ASN A 210 -9.66 4.83 -10.99
C ASN A 210 -8.64 5.21 -9.89
N GLN A 211 -8.57 4.42 -8.82
CA GLN A 211 -7.60 4.62 -7.74
C GLN A 211 -6.24 4.00 -8.08
N ILE A 212 -5.18 4.80 -8.19
CA ILE A 212 -3.84 4.35 -8.61
C ILE A 212 -2.74 4.88 -7.69
N GLN A 213 -1.59 4.19 -7.69
CA GLN A 213 -0.40 4.76 -7.07
C GLN A 213 0.10 5.92 -7.91
N LEU A 214 0.19 7.11 -7.34
CA LEU A 214 0.68 8.29 -8.03
C LEU A 214 1.58 9.12 -7.12
N HIS A 215 2.83 9.29 -7.52
CA HIS A 215 3.83 10.16 -6.88
C HIS A 215 4.82 10.66 -7.96
N PRO A 216 5.66 11.67 -7.67
CA PRO A 216 6.50 12.29 -8.70
C PRO A 216 7.33 11.30 -9.55
N TYR A 217 7.95 10.30 -8.94
CA TYR A 217 8.78 9.30 -9.66
C TYR A 217 8.03 8.39 -10.63
N ASN A 218 6.70 8.23 -10.51
CA ASN A 218 5.93 7.37 -11.43
C ASN A 218 4.98 8.17 -12.35
N TYR A 219 4.82 9.48 -12.13
CA TYR A 219 3.90 10.33 -12.89
C TYR A 219 4.13 10.26 -14.41
N HIS A 220 5.39 10.28 -14.86
CA HIS A 220 5.71 10.24 -16.29
C HIS A 220 5.14 9.00 -17.01
N ARG A 221 4.98 7.87 -16.30
CA ARG A 221 4.37 6.63 -16.84
C ARG A 221 2.85 6.61 -16.72
N GLN A 222 2.30 7.38 -15.78
CA GLN A 222 0.86 7.47 -15.51
C GLN A 222 0.19 8.59 -16.32
N ARG A 223 0.97 9.50 -16.92
CA ARG A 223 0.46 10.72 -17.57
C ARG A 223 -0.62 10.44 -18.62
N GLU A 224 -0.36 9.52 -19.56
CA GLU A 224 -1.33 9.16 -20.60
C GLU A 224 -2.62 8.58 -19.98
N LEU A 225 -2.50 7.76 -18.94
CA LEU A 225 -3.64 7.20 -18.23
C LEU A 225 -4.49 8.29 -17.57
N ILE A 226 -3.84 9.23 -16.87
CA ILE A 226 -4.51 10.32 -16.16
C ILE A 226 -5.24 11.22 -17.14
N GLU A 227 -4.56 11.67 -18.20
CA GLU A 227 -5.14 12.55 -19.23
C GLU A 227 -6.33 11.87 -19.93
N TRP A 228 -6.19 10.58 -20.28
CA TRP A 228 -7.28 9.83 -20.90
C TRP A 228 -8.46 9.63 -19.94
N ALA A 229 -8.21 9.24 -18.68
CA ALA A 229 -9.27 9.04 -17.69
C ALA A 229 -10.07 10.33 -17.44
N GLN A 230 -9.37 11.45 -17.25
CA GLN A 230 -9.98 12.76 -17.08
C GLN A 230 -10.84 13.17 -18.29
N ALA A 231 -10.36 12.90 -19.51
CA ALA A 231 -11.13 13.15 -20.73
C ALA A 231 -12.41 12.30 -20.84
N GLN A 232 -12.46 11.15 -20.17
CA GLN A 232 -13.67 10.31 -20.06
C GLN A 232 -14.54 10.66 -18.84
N GLY A 233 -14.17 11.67 -18.05
CA GLY A 233 -14.85 12.01 -16.79
C GLY A 233 -14.58 11.02 -15.65
N ILE A 234 -13.57 10.16 -15.79
CA ILE A 234 -13.15 9.21 -14.75
C ILE A 234 -12.16 9.93 -13.83
N VAL A 235 -12.51 10.05 -12.55
CA VAL A 235 -11.66 10.72 -11.56
C VAL A 235 -10.51 9.81 -11.14
N ILE A 236 -9.30 10.37 -11.05
CA ILE A 236 -8.15 9.66 -10.51
C ILE A 236 -8.07 9.86 -9.00
N GLU A 237 -7.96 8.76 -8.26
CA GLU A 237 -7.64 8.76 -6.83
C GLU A 237 -6.18 8.34 -6.64
N ALA A 238 -5.36 9.24 -6.11
CA ALA A 238 -3.92 9.06 -5.95
C ALA A 238 -3.57 8.58 -4.54
N TYR A 239 -3.21 7.30 -4.40
CA TYR A 239 -2.58 6.80 -3.18
C TYR A 239 -1.06 6.84 -3.27
N GLY A 240 -0.38 6.90 -2.12
CA GLY A 240 1.08 6.88 -2.05
C GLY A 240 1.75 8.16 -2.55
N GLY A 241 1.01 9.28 -2.59
CA GLY A 241 1.50 10.57 -3.08
C GLY A 241 2.75 11.11 -2.38
N LEU A 242 2.97 10.71 -1.14
CA LEU A 242 4.12 11.12 -0.32
C LEU A 242 5.30 10.14 -0.40
N ASN A 243 5.23 9.09 -1.23
CA ASN A 243 6.25 8.04 -1.27
C ASN A 243 7.64 8.55 -1.64
N SER A 244 7.75 9.62 -2.43
CA SER A 244 9.05 10.24 -2.74
C SER A 244 9.72 10.88 -1.52
N LEU A 245 8.96 11.23 -0.47
CA LEU A 245 9.51 11.72 0.80
C LEU A 245 9.68 10.61 1.84
N THR A 246 8.77 9.63 1.86
CA THR A 246 8.68 8.66 2.96
C THR A 246 9.31 7.31 2.66
N GLN A 247 9.27 6.85 1.41
CA GLN A 247 9.77 5.53 1.00
C GLN A 247 11.02 5.63 0.13
N SER A 248 11.19 6.73 -0.61
CA SER A 248 12.33 6.93 -1.52
C SER A 248 12.95 8.33 -1.40
N PRO A 249 13.35 8.76 -0.18
CA PRO A 249 14.02 10.04 0.02
C PRO A 249 15.44 10.02 -0.58
N GLY A 250 16.04 11.20 -0.74
CA GLY A 250 17.39 11.39 -1.25
C GLY A 250 17.50 11.33 -2.77
N GLY A 251 16.38 11.43 -3.48
CA GLY A 251 16.35 11.41 -4.94
C GLY A 251 16.19 12.79 -5.57
N PRO A 252 16.10 12.88 -6.91
CA PRO A 252 16.04 14.14 -7.63
C PRO A 252 14.86 15.05 -7.23
N VAL A 253 13.77 14.49 -6.71
CA VAL A 253 12.56 15.23 -6.32
C VAL A 253 12.78 16.08 -5.06
N ASP A 254 13.72 15.70 -4.20
CA ASP A 254 13.97 16.38 -2.92
C ASP A 254 14.36 17.85 -3.13
N THR A 255 15.23 18.12 -4.12
CA THR A 255 15.73 19.48 -4.41
C THR A 255 14.61 20.46 -4.80
N PRO A 256 13.79 20.21 -5.84
CA PRO A 256 12.70 21.12 -6.19
C PRO A 256 11.63 21.21 -5.11
N VAL A 257 11.36 20.12 -4.38
CA VAL A 257 10.40 20.14 -3.26
C VAL A 257 10.91 21.03 -2.12
N ALA A 258 12.18 20.89 -1.72
CA ALA A 258 12.78 21.71 -0.68
C ALA A 258 12.85 23.19 -1.09
N ALA A 259 13.19 23.48 -2.35
CA ALA A 259 13.21 24.84 -2.87
C ALA A 259 11.81 25.49 -2.85
N ALA A 260 10.77 24.76 -3.28
CA ALA A 260 9.40 25.23 -3.21
C ALA A 260 8.93 25.43 -1.75
N ALA A 261 9.22 24.47 -0.87
CA ALA A 261 8.88 24.53 0.55
C ALA A 261 9.48 25.78 1.22
N ALA A 262 10.78 26.04 1.00
CA ALA A 262 11.47 27.21 1.54
C ALA A 262 10.89 28.53 1.01
N ARG A 263 10.66 28.63 -0.31
CA ARG A 263 10.14 29.87 -0.93
C ARG A 263 8.69 30.17 -0.56
N LEU A 264 7.87 29.13 -0.38
CA LEU A 264 6.44 29.26 -0.08
C LEU A 264 6.14 29.24 1.42
N CYS A 265 7.15 29.01 2.27
CA CYS A 265 7.02 28.86 3.72
C CYS A 265 5.99 27.78 4.12
N ILE A 266 6.00 26.66 3.40
CA ILE A 266 5.15 25.48 3.66
C ILE A 266 6.04 24.24 3.77
N SER A 267 5.50 23.13 4.28
CA SER A 267 6.27 21.91 4.42
C SER A 267 6.49 21.16 3.09
N PRO A 268 7.52 20.29 2.99
CA PRO A 268 7.67 19.39 1.85
C PRO A 268 6.45 18.51 1.58
N THR A 269 5.77 18.06 2.64
CA THR A 269 4.49 17.33 2.56
C THR A 269 3.45 18.17 1.83
N GLN A 270 3.25 19.42 2.28
CA GLN A 270 2.28 20.34 1.71
C GLN A 270 2.61 20.68 0.25
N VAL A 271 3.88 20.77 -0.13
CA VAL A 271 4.31 20.90 -1.54
C VAL A 271 3.85 19.71 -2.37
N LEU A 272 4.05 18.47 -1.91
CA LEU A 272 3.61 17.29 -2.66
C LEU A 272 2.09 17.12 -2.72
N LEU A 273 1.38 17.49 -1.67
CA LEU A 273 -0.09 17.56 -1.70
C LEU A 273 -0.57 18.62 -2.68
N GLY A 274 0.08 19.79 -2.71
CA GLY A 274 -0.15 20.84 -3.72
C GLY A 274 0.16 20.37 -5.15
N TRP A 275 1.21 19.56 -5.34
CA TRP A 275 1.54 18.94 -6.62
C TRP A 275 0.43 17.97 -7.09
N LEU A 276 -0.11 17.13 -6.20
CA LEU A 276 -1.25 16.25 -6.51
C LEU A 276 -2.49 17.07 -6.88
N ARG A 277 -2.83 18.12 -6.12
CA ARG A 277 -3.93 19.04 -6.44
C ARG A 277 -3.77 19.62 -7.84
N ALA A 278 -2.56 20.03 -8.22
CA ALA A 278 -2.26 20.54 -9.56
C ALA A 278 -2.45 19.49 -10.68
N LYS A 279 -2.50 18.19 -10.36
CA LYS A 279 -2.84 17.12 -11.32
C LYS A 279 -4.33 16.87 -11.46
N GLY A 280 -5.18 17.52 -10.66
CA GLY A 280 -6.63 17.33 -10.69
C GLY A 280 -7.04 15.92 -10.25
N VAL A 281 -6.39 15.39 -9.21
CA VAL A 281 -6.65 14.05 -8.65
C VAL A 281 -7.16 14.17 -7.21
N VAL A 282 -8.00 13.22 -6.79
CA VAL A 282 -8.34 13.03 -5.38
C VAL A 282 -7.12 12.49 -4.64
N ILE A 283 -6.78 13.06 -3.48
CA ILE A 283 -5.63 12.65 -2.69
C ILE A 283 -6.06 11.57 -1.70
N VAL A 284 -5.40 10.42 -1.73
CA VAL A 284 -5.60 9.33 -0.77
C VAL A 284 -4.37 9.18 0.10
N THR A 285 -4.49 9.57 1.36
CA THR A 285 -3.39 9.59 2.33
C THR A 285 -3.68 8.71 3.56
N THR A 286 -2.67 8.47 4.38
CA THR A 286 -2.78 7.62 5.58
C THR A 286 -1.76 8.09 6.61
N THR A 287 -2.16 8.25 7.87
CA THR A 287 -1.27 8.58 8.97
C THR A 287 -1.89 8.19 10.32
N SER A 288 -1.04 7.81 11.28
CA SER A 288 -1.39 7.59 12.70
C SER A 288 -0.89 8.72 13.59
N HIS A 289 -0.26 9.73 13.00
CA HIS A 289 0.25 10.90 13.69
C HIS A 289 -0.71 12.06 13.48
N GLU A 290 -1.33 12.52 14.56
CA GLU A 290 -2.27 13.64 14.60
C GLU A 290 -1.69 14.92 13.99
N GLY A 291 -0.43 15.26 14.31
CA GLY A 291 0.23 16.43 13.72
C GLY A 291 0.36 16.36 12.19
N ARG A 292 0.56 15.16 11.61
CA ARG A 292 0.60 14.99 10.14
C ARG A 292 -0.79 15.10 9.53
N LEU A 293 -1.81 14.60 10.23
CA LEU A 293 -3.19 14.70 9.79
C LEU A 293 -3.63 16.16 9.72
N ALA A 294 -3.34 16.96 10.75
CA ALA A 294 -3.57 18.41 10.73
C ALA A 294 -2.79 19.10 9.60
N GLU A 295 -1.53 18.72 9.38
CA GLU A 295 -0.72 19.21 8.26
C GLU A 295 -1.34 18.89 6.89
N TYR A 296 -1.88 17.68 6.70
CA TYR A 296 -2.52 17.25 5.46
C TYR A 296 -3.81 18.02 5.20
N LEU A 297 -4.62 18.25 6.24
CA LEU A 297 -5.85 19.04 6.13
C LEU A 297 -5.54 20.51 5.80
N ALA A 298 -4.56 21.10 6.47
CA ALA A 298 -4.09 22.46 6.20
C ALA A 298 -3.55 22.64 4.77
N ALA A 299 -3.15 21.56 4.09
CA ALA A 299 -2.72 21.62 2.69
C ALA A 299 -3.84 22.04 1.72
N GLY A 300 -5.10 21.91 2.13
CA GLY A 300 -6.23 22.37 1.32
C GLY A 300 -6.29 23.90 1.27
N ASP A 301 -6.01 24.58 2.40
CA ASP A 301 -6.05 26.05 2.52
C ASP A 301 -4.95 26.75 1.72
N LEU A 302 -3.96 25.98 1.26
CA LEU A 302 -2.84 26.52 0.51
C LEU A 302 -3.27 26.99 -0.87
N ARG A 303 -2.69 28.11 -1.29
CA ARG A 303 -2.76 28.59 -2.67
C ARG A 303 -2.25 27.51 -3.63
N PRO A 304 -2.78 27.45 -4.87
CA PRO A 304 -2.26 26.55 -5.89
C PRO A 304 -0.75 26.67 -6.03
N LEU A 305 -0.09 25.52 -6.16
CA LEU A 305 1.36 25.48 -6.35
C LEU A 305 1.72 26.19 -7.68
N PRO A 306 2.71 27.10 -7.69
CA PRO A 306 3.12 27.77 -8.93
C PRO A 306 3.45 26.77 -10.05
N PRO A 307 3.06 27.04 -11.32
CA PRO A 307 3.31 26.13 -12.44
C PRO A 307 4.78 25.75 -12.62
N ALA A 308 5.70 26.66 -12.32
CA ALA A 308 7.14 26.41 -12.38
C ALA A 308 7.60 25.33 -11.38
N ASP A 309 7.00 25.29 -10.18
CA ASP A 309 7.32 24.27 -9.17
C ASP A 309 6.76 22.91 -9.56
N VAL A 310 5.52 22.89 -10.08
CA VAL A 310 4.91 21.67 -10.62
C VAL A 310 5.80 21.09 -11.72
N ALA A 311 6.24 21.93 -12.67
CA ALA A 311 7.11 21.52 -13.76
C ALA A 311 8.49 21.04 -13.27
N ALA A 312 9.07 21.69 -12.25
CA ALA A 312 10.34 21.28 -11.67
C ALA A 312 10.23 19.90 -10.97
N ILE A 313 9.15 19.66 -10.24
CA ILE A 313 8.87 18.38 -9.60
C ILE A 313 8.64 17.28 -10.66
N ASP A 314 7.91 17.58 -11.73
CA ASP A 314 7.69 16.64 -12.85
C ASP A 314 9.02 16.26 -13.52
N ALA A 315 9.85 17.26 -13.84
CA ALA A 315 11.15 17.04 -14.48
C ALA A 315 12.10 16.24 -13.60
N ALA A 316 12.10 16.48 -12.29
CA ALA A 316 12.86 15.69 -11.32
C ALA A 316 12.31 14.26 -11.19
N GLY A 317 10.99 14.11 -11.12
CA GLY A 317 10.32 12.82 -11.04
C GLY A 317 10.62 11.91 -12.24
N ALA A 318 10.71 12.49 -13.45
CA ALA A 318 11.04 11.77 -14.68
C ALA A 318 12.46 11.15 -14.67
N GLN A 319 13.38 11.65 -13.83
CA GLN A 319 14.72 11.07 -13.68
C GLN A 319 14.70 9.76 -12.87
N GLY A 320 13.58 9.44 -12.20
CA GLY A 320 13.43 8.28 -11.32
C GLY A 320 14.15 8.44 -9.98
N TYR A 321 13.93 7.47 -9.09
CA TYR A 321 14.65 7.43 -7.81
C TYR A 321 16.06 6.88 -8.03
N ARG A 322 17.06 7.41 -7.30
CA ARG A 322 18.42 6.90 -7.35
C ARG A 322 18.52 5.64 -6.50
N ILE A 323 18.70 4.48 -7.12
CA ILE A 323 19.20 3.28 -6.41
C ILE A 323 20.67 3.57 -6.03
N PRO A 324 21.08 3.46 -4.76
CA PRO A 324 22.47 3.61 -4.36
C PRO A 324 23.38 2.72 -5.22
N ARG A 325 24.54 3.24 -5.65
CA ARG A 325 25.46 2.58 -6.60
C ARG A 325 25.85 1.14 -6.20
N ILE A 326 25.80 0.82 -4.90
CA ILE A 326 26.10 -0.50 -4.32
C ILE A 326 25.08 -1.58 -4.73
N LEU A 327 23.85 -1.20 -5.10
CA LEU A 327 22.82 -2.13 -5.60
C LEU A 327 22.80 -2.27 -7.13
N ARG A 328 23.54 -1.42 -7.87
CA ARG A 328 23.62 -1.51 -9.35
C ARG A 328 24.48 -2.68 -9.82
N SER A 329 25.49 -3.08 -9.05
CA SER A 329 26.33 -4.26 -9.38
C SER A 329 25.60 -5.59 -9.26
N THR A 330 24.46 -5.63 -8.56
CA THR A 330 23.66 -6.85 -8.34
C THR A 330 22.57 -7.05 -9.40
N ILE A 331 22.19 -6.00 -10.13
CA ILE A 331 21.08 -6.03 -11.11
C ILE A 331 21.58 -6.27 -12.55
N SER A 332 22.90 -6.31 -12.77
CA SER A 332 23.50 -6.68 -14.06
C SER A 332 23.85 -8.17 -14.16
N LEU A 333 22.90 -9.06 -13.80
CA LEU A 333 22.97 -10.49 -14.11
C LEU A 333 21.66 -10.95 -14.76
N ASN A 334 21.21 -10.24 -15.80
CA ASN A 334 20.19 -10.75 -16.71
C ASN A 334 20.87 -11.49 -17.88
N GLY A 335 21.34 -12.70 -17.57
CA GLY A 335 21.67 -13.74 -18.54
C GLY A 335 20.98 -15.05 -18.14
N PRO A 336 20.85 -16.04 -19.03
CA PRO A 336 19.99 -17.23 -18.87
C PRO A 336 20.36 -18.21 -17.73
N HIS A 337 21.26 -17.84 -16.81
CA HIS A 337 21.67 -18.65 -15.66
C HIS A 337 21.22 -18.06 -14.30
N SER A 338 20.09 -17.35 -14.27
CA SER A 338 19.59 -16.63 -13.09
C SER A 338 19.20 -17.50 -11.88
N LYS A 339 19.10 -18.82 -12.03
CA LYS A 339 18.83 -19.75 -10.90
C LYS A 339 20.08 -20.10 -10.10
N GLN A 340 21.25 -20.24 -10.73
CA GLN A 340 22.48 -20.61 -10.02
C GLN A 340 23.07 -19.46 -9.20
N ALA A 341 22.91 -18.21 -9.67
CA ALA A 341 23.34 -17.03 -8.93
C ALA A 341 22.54 -16.77 -7.65
N ALA A 342 21.23 -17.05 -7.65
CA ALA A 342 20.36 -16.93 -6.47
C ALA A 342 20.68 -18.00 -5.41
N TYR A 343 21.03 -19.22 -5.84
CA TYR A 343 21.50 -20.28 -4.94
C TYR A 343 22.87 -19.96 -4.33
N ALA A 344 23.81 -19.45 -5.13
CA ALA A 344 25.12 -19.02 -4.62
C ALA A 344 25.00 -17.88 -3.59
N PHE A 345 24.10 -16.92 -3.79
CA PHE A 345 23.84 -15.83 -2.84
C PHE A 345 23.26 -16.32 -1.51
N THR A 346 22.36 -17.30 -1.56
CA THR A 346 21.75 -17.90 -0.38
C THR A 346 22.79 -18.70 0.41
N LEU A 347 23.62 -19.48 -0.28
CA LEU A 347 24.74 -20.22 0.32
C LEU A 347 25.79 -19.30 0.94
N ILE A 348 26.21 -18.22 0.27
CA ILE A 348 27.17 -17.25 0.81
C ILE A 348 26.60 -16.52 2.04
N SER A 349 25.32 -16.17 2.02
CA SER A 349 24.65 -15.52 3.16
C SER A 349 24.54 -16.47 4.36
N ILE A 350 24.23 -17.74 4.12
CA ILE A 350 24.18 -18.78 5.14
C ILE A 350 25.58 -19.04 5.70
N VAL A 351 26.62 -19.10 4.86
CA VAL A 351 28.02 -19.29 5.29
C VAL A 351 28.52 -18.10 6.10
N LEU A 352 28.20 -16.86 5.72
CA LEU A 352 28.60 -15.65 6.46
C LEU A 352 27.92 -15.52 7.83
N VAL A 353 26.69 -16.02 7.95
CA VAL A 353 25.95 -16.09 9.22
C VAL A 353 26.46 -17.26 10.08
N ALA A 354 26.78 -18.41 9.47
CA ALA A 354 27.25 -19.61 10.16
C ALA A 354 28.72 -19.51 10.63
N THR A 355 29.56 -18.73 9.96
CA THR A 355 31.00 -18.59 10.28
C THR A 355 31.35 -17.43 11.21
N GLY A 356 30.35 -16.68 11.72
CA GLY A 356 30.57 -15.55 12.63
C GLY A 356 31.24 -14.32 12.02
N LEU A 357 31.63 -14.37 10.74
CA LEU A 357 32.25 -13.25 10.01
C LEU A 357 31.31 -12.04 9.86
N GLY A 358 29.98 -12.25 9.81
CA GLY A 358 28.99 -11.17 9.80
C GLY A 358 29.03 -10.31 11.07
N VAL A 359 29.32 -10.90 12.22
CA VAL A 359 29.40 -10.20 13.51
C VAL A 359 30.70 -9.38 13.60
N LEU A 360 31.83 -9.93 13.13
CA LEU A 360 33.12 -9.23 13.08
C LEU A 360 33.08 -8.00 12.16
N MET A 361 32.41 -8.09 11.01
CA MET A 361 32.28 -6.97 10.07
C MET A 361 31.36 -5.87 10.63
N TYR A 362 30.26 -6.25 11.28
CA TYR A 362 29.35 -5.31 11.95
C TYR A 362 30.03 -4.58 13.11
N LEU A 363 30.81 -5.29 13.93
CA LEU A 363 31.51 -4.72 15.09
C LEU A 363 32.68 -3.79 14.70
N ARG A 364 33.40 -4.09 13.60
CA ARG A 364 34.47 -3.22 13.08
C ARG A 364 33.91 -1.93 12.48
N LEU A 365 32.74 -2.00 11.86
CA LEU A 365 32.04 -0.84 11.30
C LEU A 365 31.35 0.03 12.36
N SER A 366 31.05 -0.52 13.54
CA SER A 366 30.42 0.20 14.66
C SER A 366 31.40 0.70 15.74
N GLY A 367 32.71 0.54 15.54
CA GLY A 367 33.75 1.23 16.30
C GLY A 367 33.96 0.77 17.75
N MET A 368 33.33 -0.34 18.18
CA MET A 368 33.49 -0.89 19.53
C MET A 368 34.77 -1.74 19.63
N ARG A 369 35.60 -1.50 20.65
CA ARG A 369 36.76 -2.34 21.01
C ARG A 369 36.45 -3.14 22.28
N PHE A 370 36.79 -4.43 22.28
CA PHE A 370 36.80 -5.30 23.47
C PHE A 370 38.14 -6.09 23.55
N PRO A 371 38.50 -6.63 24.73
CA PRO A 371 39.84 -7.12 25.04
C PRO A 371 39.92 -8.65 24.87
N TRP A 372 40.34 -9.11 23.70
CA TRP A 372 40.76 -10.50 23.51
C TRP A 372 42.05 -10.53 22.66
N ASP A 373 42.97 -11.43 22.97
CA ASP A 373 44.28 -11.58 22.30
C ASP A 373 44.10 -12.24 20.92
N GLU A 374 44.84 -11.79 19.90
CA GLU A 374 44.73 -12.17 18.49
C GLU A 374 44.92 -13.68 18.21
N ARG A 375 45.44 -14.43 19.19
CA ARG A 375 45.63 -15.88 19.10
C ARG A 375 44.33 -16.67 19.16
N GLU A 376 43.33 -16.24 19.93
CA GLU A 376 42.07 -17.01 20.06
C GLU A 376 41.17 -16.91 18.82
N ALA A 377 41.31 -15.84 18.03
CA ALA A 377 40.59 -15.68 16.77
C ALA A 377 41.15 -16.57 15.64
N GLY A 378 42.43 -16.93 15.69
CA GLY A 378 43.08 -17.79 14.69
C GLY A 378 42.68 -19.27 14.77
N ASP A 379 42.38 -19.75 15.98
CA ASP A 379 42.02 -21.16 16.21
C ASP A 379 40.59 -21.48 15.72
N VAL A 380 39.66 -20.53 15.84
CA VAL A 380 38.29 -20.65 15.31
C VAL A 380 38.29 -20.67 13.77
N PHE A 381 39.19 -19.90 13.15
CA PHE A 381 39.31 -19.83 11.68
C PHE A 381 39.88 -21.12 11.09
N SER A 382 40.83 -21.76 11.79
CA SER A 382 41.46 -23.01 11.36
C SER A 382 40.53 -24.22 11.49
N PHE A 383 39.63 -24.22 12.48
CA PHE A 383 38.63 -25.29 12.65
C PHE A 383 37.54 -25.26 11.57
N GLY A 384 37.09 -24.07 11.14
CA GLY A 384 36.07 -23.91 10.10
C GLY A 384 36.52 -24.35 8.70
N MET A 385 37.80 -24.14 8.36
CA MET A 385 38.35 -24.56 7.06
C MET A 385 38.56 -26.08 6.95
N ALA A 386 38.78 -26.78 8.07
CA ALA A 386 38.93 -28.23 8.08
C ALA A 386 37.59 -28.98 7.84
N THR A 387 36.45 -28.35 8.13
CA THR A 387 35.12 -28.94 7.91
C THR A 387 34.66 -28.81 6.45
N LEU A 388 35.10 -27.78 5.73
CA LEU A 388 34.76 -27.54 4.32
C LEU A 388 35.50 -28.47 3.34
N ALA A 389 36.62 -29.07 3.74
CA ALA A 389 37.44 -29.92 2.87
C ALA A 389 37.02 -31.40 2.82
N ARG A 390 35.86 -31.78 3.38
CA ARG A 390 35.42 -33.19 3.51
C ARG A 390 34.14 -33.59 2.76
N GLU A 391 33.51 -32.72 1.97
CA GLU A 391 32.23 -33.03 1.28
C GLU A 391 32.27 -32.95 -0.26
N GLU A 392 33.44 -33.04 -0.91
CA GLU A 392 33.55 -33.09 -2.39
C GLU A 392 33.60 -34.51 -2.99
N ASP A 393 32.96 -35.52 -2.37
CA ASP A 393 32.85 -36.87 -2.94
C ASP A 393 31.40 -37.34 -2.99
N PHE A 394 30.61 -36.88 -3.97
CA PHE A 394 29.51 -37.66 -4.56
C PHE A 394 29.14 -37.09 -5.94
N GLY A 395 29.77 -37.67 -6.97
CA GLY A 395 29.43 -37.40 -8.37
C GLY A 395 28.22 -38.19 -8.87
N VAL A 396 27.51 -37.63 -9.85
CA VAL A 396 26.79 -38.39 -10.89
C VAL A 396 26.96 -37.64 -12.21
N GLY A 397 27.50 -38.36 -13.20
CA GLY A 397 27.89 -37.87 -14.52
C GLY A 397 26.79 -37.92 -15.57
N CYS A 398 27.14 -37.39 -16.75
CA CYS A 398 26.33 -37.38 -17.96
C CYS A 398 26.07 -38.79 -18.52
N ASN A 399 24.79 -39.09 -18.75
CA ASN A 399 24.24 -39.57 -20.03
C ASN A 399 22.72 -39.38 -20.04
#